data_AF-A0A7W5EV86-F1
#
_entry.id   AF-A0A7W5EV86-F1
#
_cell.length_a   1.000
_cell.length_b   1.000
_cell.length_c   1.000
_cell.angle_alpha   90.00
_cell.angle_beta   90.00
_cell.angle_gamma   90.00
#
_symmetry.space_group_name_H-M   'P 1'
#
loop_
_entity.id
_entity.type
_entity.pdbx_description
1 polymer ?
#
loop_
_entity_poly.entity_id
_entity_poly.type
_entity_poly.pdbx_seq_one_letter_code
_entity_poly.pdbx_strand_id
1 'polypeptide(L)'
;MSYIVAFVSFEESTKEFPVQCFRTDVKRRDKVIVRRTDGKLRSAIIQNLKYFNWDCNGRIECKEDEVIYKADGEIVLPKGSPLVFGLATHDIFIKELKLHGWVPVKSRRRQYRAVLGCTNATKVAYIFVRKNGVDIQILARIDHEVIKPYSLHALSFSEGEMVHHFLAHTTFNLFEGMLRFSKSFIENEVNLDRYFIPQGRSDKRTEELKKKARERKSSRSEMLDIYDACSDGDGGPAYLGDGMWISSAGGLHDLGR
;
A
#
# COMPACT_ATOMS: atom_id res chain seq x y z
N MET A 1 -7.32 -4.59 -1.49
CA MET A 1 -6.24 -3.77 -0.91
C MET A 1 -6.57 -2.30 -1.08
N SER A 2 -6.61 -1.54 0.01
CA SER A 2 -6.77 -0.09 -0.02
C SER A 2 -5.53 0.62 0.50
N TYR A 3 -5.22 1.77 -0.11
CA TYR A 3 -4.19 2.68 0.35
C TYR A 3 -4.52 3.26 1.74
N ILE A 4 -5.74 3.77 1.89
CA ILE A 4 -6.27 4.35 3.11
C ILE A 4 -6.94 3.25 3.93
N VAL A 5 -6.52 3.10 5.19
CA VAL A 5 -7.09 2.16 6.15
C VAL A 5 -7.73 2.96 7.27
N ALA A 6 -9.03 2.75 7.45
CA ALA A 6 -9.75 3.29 8.60
C ALA A 6 -9.74 2.27 9.73
N PHE A 7 -9.46 2.72 10.95
CA PHE A 7 -9.65 1.95 12.17
C PHE A 7 -10.97 2.40 12.77
N VAL A 8 -11.93 1.47 12.85
CA VAL A 8 -13.29 1.76 13.29
C VAL A 8 -13.64 1.00 14.55
N SER A 9 -14.51 1.56 15.37
CA SER A 9 -15.15 0.87 16.50
C SER A 9 -16.65 0.71 16.21
N PHE A 10 -17.20 -0.47 16.52
CA PHE A 10 -18.63 -0.72 16.45
C PHE A 10 -19.28 -0.39 17.80
N GLU A 11 -20.56 -0.07 17.84
CA GLU A 11 -21.25 0.30 19.11
C GLU A 11 -21.14 -0.79 20.18
N GLU A 12 -21.13 -2.05 19.75
CA GLU A 12 -21.01 -3.24 20.62
C GLU A 12 -19.56 -3.54 21.06
N SER A 13 -18.55 -2.77 20.60
CA SER A 13 -17.15 -3.10 20.86
C SER A 13 -16.23 -1.89 20.97
N THR A 14 -15.45 -1.85 22.04
CA THR A 14 -14.35 -0.89 22.23
C THR A 14 -13.09 -1.22 21.43
N LYS A 15 -13.07 -2.35 20.71
CA LYS A 15 -11.92 -2.76 19.89
C LYS A 15 -11.93 -2.02 18.55
N GLU A 16 -10.74 -1.62 18.12
CA GLU A 16 -10.52 -1.06 16.78
C GLU A 16 -10.38 -2.17 15.74
N PHE A 17 -11.09 -2.03 14.63
CA PHE A 17 -11.04 -2.95 13.50
C PHE A 17 -10.54 -2.21 12.25
N PRO A 18 -9.49 -2.71 11.56
CA PRO A 18 -9.03 -2.12 10.32
C PRO A 18 -9.98 -2.47 9.16
N VAL A 19 -10.38 -1.47 8.40
CA VAL A 19 -11.24 -1.60 7.22
C VAL A 19 -10.69 -0.80 6.04
N GLN A 20 -10.95 -1.27 4.83
CA GLN A 20 -10.61 -0.58 3.61
C GLN A 20 -11.40 0.73 3.51
N CYS A 21 -10.71 1.83 3.27
CA CYS A 21 -11.31 3.12 3.00
C CYS A 21 -10.94 3.58 1.60
N PHE A 22 -11.92 3.90 0.77
CA PHE A 22 -11.70 4.43 -0.59
C PHE A 22 -12.17 5.89 -0.69
N ARG A 23 -12.26 6.58 0.44
CA ARG A 23 -12.85 7.91 0.56
C ARG A 23 -11.88 8.84 1.27
N THR A 24 -11.70 10.04 0.72
CA THR A 24 -10.84 11.09 1.28
C THR A 24 -11.62 12.13 2.09
N ASP A 25 -12.95 12.12 1.97
CA ASP A 25 -13.86 13.03 2.65
C ASP A 25 -14.28 12.56 4.06
N VAL A 26 -13.84 11.38 4.48
CA VAL A 26 -14.09 10.83 5.82
C VAL A 26 -12.98 11.24 6.78
N LYS A 27 -13.34 11.49 8.04
CA LYS A 27 -12.46 11.98 9.10
C LYS A 27 -12.66 11.21 10.39
N ARG A 28 -11.76 11.44 11.35
CA ARG A 28 -11.89 10.90 12.70
C ARG A 28 -13.21 11.38 13.32
N ARG A 29 -13.90 10.47 14.01
CA ARG A 29 -15.23 10.62 14.61
C ARG A 29 -16.41 10.61 13.64
N ASP A 30 -16.18 10.52 12.32
CA ASP A 30 -17.27 10.32 11.38
C ASP A 30 -17.92 8.96 11.62
N LYS A 31 -19.25 8.93 11.49
CA LYS A 31 -20.03 7.70 11.50
C LYS A 31 -20.16 7.17 10.07
N VAL A 32 -19.92 5.88 9.91
CA VAL A 32 -19.86 5.21 8.61
C VAL A 32 -20.53 3.86 8.65
N ILE A 33 -21.00 3.41 7.49
CA ILE A 33 -21.46 2.03 7.32
C ILE A 33 -20.33 1.17 6.77
N VAL A 34 -20.08 0.07 7.47
CA VAL A 34 -19.05 -0.90 7.12
C VAL A 34 -19.69 -2.21 6.71
N ARG A 35 -19.24 -2.77 5.58
CA ARG A 35 -19.50 -4.16 5.20
C ARG A 35 -18.35 -5.04 5.67
N ARG A 36 -18.65 -6.08 6.44
CA ARG A 36 -17.66 -7.09 6.89
C ARG A 36 -17.70 -8.33 5.99
N THR A 37 -16.85 -9.31 6.28
CA THR A 37 -16.78 -10.60 5.57
C THR A 37 -18.07 -11.41 5.62
N ASP A 38 -18.89 -11.21 6.65
CA ASP A 38 -20.22 -11.82 6.78
C ASP A 38 -21.26 -11.20 5.83
N GLY A 39 -20.87 -10.19 5.04
CA GLY A 39 -21.75 -9.46 4.12
C GLY A 39 -22.68 -8.48 4.80
N LYS A 40 -22.74 -8.45 6.14
CA LYS A 40 -23.65 -7.60 6.92
C LYS A 40 -23.12 -6.17 6.97
N LEU A 41 -24.06 -5.22 6.93
CA LEU A 41 -23.81 -3.80 7.11
C LEU A 41 -23.95 -3.45 8.59
N ARG A 42 -23.02 -2.66 9.11
CA ARG A 42 -23.03 -2.20 10.51
C ARG A 42 -22.55 -0.76 10.59
N SER A 43 -23.19 0.02 11.45
CA SER A 43 -22.71 1.35 11.82
C SER A 43 -21.43 1.25 12.64
N ALA A 44 -20.48 2.13 12.35
CA ALA A 44 -19.21 2.21 13.05
C ALA A 44 -18.72 3.66 13.10
N ILE A 45 -17.87 3.97 14.07
CA ILE A 45 -17.23 5.28 14.21
C ILE A 45 -15.75 5.17 13.84
N ILE A 46 -15.27 6.09 13.01
CA ILE A 46 -13.85 6.15 12.65
C ILE A 46 -13.04 6.65 13.86
N GLN A 47 -12.18 5.80 14.39
CA GLN A 47 -11.24 6.14 15.47
C GLN A 47 -9.95 6.75 14.93
N ASN A 48 -9.47 6.24 13.80
CA ASN A 48 -8.25 6.71 13.17
C ASN A 48 -8.21 6.40 11.67
N LEU A 49 -7.42 7.15 10.92
CA LEU A 49 -7.13 6.92 9.51
C LEU A 49 -5.63 6.82 9.33
N LYS A 50 -5.16 5.76 8.66
CA LYS A 50 -3.75 5.52 8.40
C LYS A 50 -3.53 5.11 6.95
N TYR A 51 -2.38 5.45 6.42
CA TYR A 51 -1.99 5.13 5.06
C TYR A 51 -1.09 3.89 5.04
N PHE A 52 -1.65 2.69 4.99
CA PHE A 52 -0.89 1.44 5.11
C PHE A 52 -0.81 0.60 3.84
N ASN A 53 -1.64 0.89 2.82
CA ASN A 53 -1.71 0.07 1.62
C ASN A 53 -1.91 -1.42 1.94
N TRP A 54 -2.94 -1.69 2.75
CA TRP A 54 -3.22 -2.99 3.35
C TRP A 54 -4.52 -3.58 2.79
N ASP A 55 -4.64 -4.89 2.86
CA ASP A 55 -5.84 -5.62 2.51
C ASP A 55 -6.59 -5.97 3.77
N CYS A 56 -7.75 -5.36 3.94
CA CYS A 56 -8.60 -5.56 5.12
C CYS A 56 -9.83 -6.38 4.75
N ASN A 57 -10.34 -7.12 5.73
CA ASN A 57 -11.50 -8.01 5.62
C ASN A 57 -12.84 -7.26 5.58
N GLY A 58 -12.86 -5.98 5.95
CA GLY A 58 -14.04 -5.12 5.85
C GLY A 58 -13.75 -3.89 5.01
N ARG A 59 -14.81 -3.21 4.57
CA ARG A 59 -14.72 -1.95 3.80
C ARG A 59 -15.81 -0.96 4.23
N ILE A 60 -15.48 0.32 4.15
CA ILE A 60 -16.47 1.40 4.27
C ILE A 60 -17.25 1.48 2.96
N GLU A 61 -18.58 1.50 3.06
CA GLU A 61 -19.48 1.64 1.92
C GLU A 61 -19.90 3.10 1.70
N CYS A 62 -20.29 3.77 2.79
CA CYS A 62 -20.77 5.15 2.78
C CYS A 62 -20.66 5.79 4.17
N LYS A 63 -20.87 7.10 4.25
CA LYS A 63 -21.12 7.78 5.53
C LYS A 63 -22.53 7.45 6.02
N GLU A 64 -22.73 7.50 7.33
CA GLU A 64 -24.03 7.12 7.92
C GLU A 64 -25.16 8.10 7.54
N ASP A 65 -24.85 9.37 7.33
CA ASP A 65 -25.80 10.40 6.87
C ASP A 65 -26.27 10.20 5.41
N GLU A 66 -25.59 9.34 4.65
CA GLU A 66 -25.98 8.97 3.28
C GLU A 66 -26.94 7.78 3.24
N VAL A 67 -27.21 7.13 4.39
CA VAL A 67 -27.99 5.89 4.48
C VAL A 67 -29.48 6.17 4.57
N ILE A 68 -30.27 5.29 3.95
CA ILE A 68 -31.71 5.24 4.17
C ILE A 68 -32.00 4.04 5.08
N TYR A 69 -32.65 4.30 6.22
CA TYR A 69 -33.15 3.26 7.11
C TYR A 69 -34.57 2.91 6.71
N LYS A 70 -34.86 1.63 6.50
CA LYS A 70 -36.24 1.13 6.39
C LYS A 70 -36.91 1.09 7.77
N ALA A 71 -38.23 0.94 7.77
CA ALA A 71 -39.06 0.90 8.99
C ALA A 71 -38.70 -0.25 9.96
N ASP A 72 -38.04 -1.30 9.47
CA ASP A 72 -37.54 -2.45 10.23
C ASP A 72 -36.10 -2.27 10.76
N GLY A 73 -35.48 -1.11 10.51
CA GLY A 73 -34.08 -0.84 10.85
C GLY A 73 -33.07 -1.42 9.85
N GLU A 74 -33.51 -1.97 8.72
CA GLU A 74 -32.60 -2.44 7.67
C GLU A 74 -31.85 -1.25 7.03
N ILE A 75 -30.52 -1.38 6.96
CA ILE A 75 -29.63 -0.40 6.34
C ILE A 75 -29.70 -0.55 4.81
N VAL A 76 -30.23 0.45 4.11
CA VAL A 76 -30.22 0.51 2.65
C VAL A 76 -29.12 1.44 2.19
N LEU A 77 -28.14 0.87 1.46
CA LEU A 77 -27.10 1.68 0.87
C LEU A 77 -27.69 2.61 -0.20
N PRO A 78 -27.31 3.89 -0.21
CA PRO A 78 -27.78 4.86 -1.19
C PRO A 78 -27.44 4.43 -2.62
N LYS A 79 -28.43 4.49 -3.51
CA LYS A 79 -28.21 4.29 -4.94
C LYS A 79 -27.43 5.49 -5.48
N GLY A 80 -26.19 5.23 -5.95
CA GLY A 80 -25.36 6.24 -6.60
C GLY A 80 -24.35 6.94 -5.67
N SER A 81 -24.32 6.66 -4.37
CA SER A 81 -23.25 7.22 -3.54
C SER A 81 -21.89 6.69 -3.95
N PRO A 82 -20.87 7.57 -4.00
CA PRO A 82 -19.54 7.18 -4.41
C PRO A 82 -18.90 6.29 -3.35
N LEU A 83 -18.72 5.00 -3.69
CA LEU A 83 -17.86 4.10 -2.93
C LEU A 83 -16.42 4.62 -2.90
N VAL A 84 -16.00 5.30 -3.97
CA VAL A 84 -14.67 5.89 -4.10
C VAL A 84 -14.81 7.40 -4.22
N PHE A 85 -14.19 8.16 -3.30
CA PHE A 85 -14.26 9.61 -3.26
C PHE A 85 -12.86 10.25 -3.18
N GLY A 86 -12.59 11.17 -4.10
CA GLY A 86 -11.31 11.86 -4.25
C GLY A 86 -10.15 10.94 -4.64
N LEU A 87 -8.91 11.37 -4.36
CA LEU A 87 -7.68 10.67 -4.73
C LEU A 87 -7.38 9.48 -3.81
N ALA A 88 -8.23 8.47 -3.83
CA ALA A 88 -8.11 7.28 -2.97
C ALA A 88 -7.51 6.05 -3.67
N THR A 89 -7.47 6.04 -5.01
CA THR A 89 -7.01 4.89 -5.81
C THR A 89 -6.02 5.30 -6.88
N HIS A 90 -5.21 4.33 -7.32
CA HIS A 90 -4.27 4.52 -8.42
C HIS A 90 -4.96 4.98 -9.71
N ASP A 91 -6.13 4.41 -10.01
CA ASP A 91 -6.82 4.67 -11.28
C ASP A 91 -7.37 6.09 -11.35
N ILE A 92 -7.92 6.61 -10.24
CA ILE A 92 -8.35 8.00 -10.14
C ILE A 92 -7.13 8.93 -10.22
N PHE A 93 -6.06 8.62 -9.50
CA PHE A 93 -4.82 9.40 -9.57
C PHE A 93 -4.25 9.51 -10.99
N ILE A 94 -4.19 8.38 -11.71
CA ILE A 94 -3.75 8.35 -13.12
C ILE A 94 -4.69 9.15 -14.01
N LYS A 95 -6.01 9.05 -13.79
CA LYS A 95 -7.02 9.82 -14.54
C LYS A 95 -6.83 11.32 -14.33
N GLU A 96 -6.65 11.76 -13.08
CA GLU A 96 -6.40 13.16 -12.74
C GLU A 96 -5.12 13.70 -13.38
N LEU A 97 -4.02 12.94 -13.35
CA LEU A 97 -2.79 13.36 -14.04
C LEU A 97 -3.00 13.58 -15.54
N LYS A 98 -3.73 12.68 -16.21
CA LYS A 98 -4.06 12.82 -17.64
C LYS A 98 -4.91 14.06 -17.91
N LEU A 99 -5.88 14.37 -17.04
CA LEU A 99 -6.70 15.59 -17.13
C LEU A 99 -5.83 16.85 -17.01
N HIS A 100 -4.75 16.78 -16.24
CA HIS A 100 -3.75 17.84 -16.09
C HIS A 100 -2.63 17.80 -17.15
N GLY A 101 -2.84 17.13 -18.29
CA GLY A 101 -1.91 17.19 -19.43
C GLY A 101 -0.71 16.25 -19.35
N TRP A 102 -0.66 15.34 -18.36
CA TRP A 102 0.38 14.31 -18.32
C TRP A 102 0.13 13.23 -19.35
N VAL A 103 1.14 12.94 -20.16
CA VAL A 103 1.07 12.03 -21.31
C VAL A 103 1.46 10.62 -20.88
N PRO A 104 0.62 9.59 -21.12
CA PRO A 104 0.99 8.21 -20.78
C PRO A 104 2.14 7.72 -21.66
N VAL A 105 3.11 7.02 -21.07
CA VAL A 105 4.24 6.36 -21.77
C VAL A 105 4.35 4.90 -21.35
N LYS A 106 4.95 4.06 -22.19
CA LYS A 106 5.21 2.65 -21.91
C LYS A 106 6.49 2.50 -21.09
N SER A 107 6.53 1.52 -20.20
CA SER A 107 7.75 1.10 -19.51
C SER A 107 8.05 -0.36 -19.80
N ARG A 108 9.33 -0.73 -19.94
CA ARG A 108 9.75 -2.14 -19.99
C ARG A 108 9.60 -2.83 -18.63
N ARG A 109 9.58 -2.06 -17.55
CA ARG A 109 9.62 -2.58 -16.17
C ARG A 109 8.22 -2.92 -15.70
N ARG A 110 7.93 -4.22 -15.56
CA ARG A 110 6.62 -4.77 -15.16
C ARG A 110 6.12 -4.30 -13.79
N GLN A 111 7.00 -3.77 -12.94
CA GLN A 111 6.61 -3.23 -11.63
C GLN A 111 5.74 -1.97 -11.72
N TYR A 112 5.84 -1.24 -12.83
CA TYR A 112 5.07 -0.02 -13.07
C TYR A 112 3.78 -0.36 -13.82
N ARG A 113 2.66 0.03 -13.20
CA ARG A 113 1.32 -0.14 -13.77
C ARG A 113 1.01 0.97 -14.76
N ALA A 114 1.54 2.17 -14.52
CA ALA A 114 1.46 3.30 -15.41
C ALA A 114 2.70 4.17 -15.27
N VAL A 115 3.10 4.81 -16.35
CA VAL A 115 4.09 5.88 -16.36
C VAL A 115 3.50 7.03 -17.14
N LEU A 116 3.61 8.24 -16.61
CA LEU A 116 3.16 9.45 -17.27
C LEU A 116 4.30 10.45 -17.29
N GLY A 117 4.45 11.15 -18.41
CA GLY A 117 5.47 12.18 -18.58
C GLY A 117 4.87 13.54 -18.88
N CYS A 118 5.56 14.59 -18.47
CA CYS A 118 5.23 15.97 -18.78
C CYS A 118 6.51 16.76 -19.07
N THR A 119 6.43 17.75 -19.95
CA THR A 119 7.52 18.69 -20.22
C THR A 119 7.08 20.09 -19.79
N ASN A 120 7.97 20.83 -19.16
CA ASN A 120 7.79 22.26 -18.89
C ASN A 120 8.83 23.07 -19.67
N ALA A 121 9.05 24.35 -19.31
CA ALA A 121 9.96 25.21 -20.06
C ALA A 121 11.42 24.70 -20.05
N THR A 122 11.86 24.07 -18.97
CA THR A 122 13.29 23.78 -18.72
C THR A 122 13.60 22.31 -18.42
N LYS A 123 12.58 21.51 -18.07
CA LYS A 123 12.72 20.16 -17.53
C LYS A 123 11.69 19.21 -18.14
N VAL A 124 11.99 17.93 -18.03
CA VAL A 124 11.09 16.81 -18.33
C VAL A 124 10.87 16.03 -17.03
N ALA A 125 9.63 15.73 -16.69
CA ALA A 125 9.30 14.93 -15.52
C ALA A 125 8.54 13.66 -15.90
N TYR A 126 8.79 12.59 -15.15
CA TYR A 126 8.05 11.35 -15.22
C TYR A 126 7.53 10.96 -13.85
N ILE A 127 6.26 10.55 -13.79
CA ILE A 127 5.62 9.96 -12.62
C ILE A 127 5.40 8.48 -12.92
N PHE A 128 6.01 7.61 -12.12
CA PHE A 128 5.93 6.16 -12.22
C PHE A 128 5.02 5.60 -11.14
N VAL A 129 3.88 5.03 -11.55
CA VAL A 129 2.88 4.49 -10.63
C VAL A 129 3.08 2.98 -10.50
N ARG A 130 3.41 2.52 -9.30
CA ARG A 130 3.59 1.09 -8.96
C ARG A 130 2.57 0.65 -7.91
N LYS A 131 2.40 -0.66 -7.72
CA LYS A 131 1.40 -1.22 -6.77
C LYS A 131 1.55 -0.71 -5.33
N ASN A 132 2.76 -0.37 -4.91
CA ASN A 132 3.10 -0.03 -3.53
C ASN A 132 3.63 1.40 -3.36
N GLY A 133 3.55 2.25 -4.38
CA GLY A 133 4.25 3.53 -4.36
C GLY A 133 4.10 4.34 -5.64
N VAL A 134 4.67 5.53 -5.60
CA VAL A 134 4.80 6.43 -6.74
C VAL A 134 6.24 6.91 -6.75
N ASP A 135 6.91 6.83 -7.88
CA ASP A 135 8.27 7.35 -8.02
C ASP A 135 8.22 8.55 -8.97
N ILE A 136 9.09 9.53 -8.78
CA ILE A 136 9.22 10.68 -9.69
C ILE A 136 10.66 10.78 -10.18
N GLN A 137 10.81 11.20 -11.43
CA GLN A 137 12.09 11.50 -12.05
C GLN A 137 12.00 12.84 -12.77
N ILE A 138 13.00 13.70 -12.60
CA ILE A 138 13.17 14.96 -13.33
C ILE A 138 14.49 14.93 -14.09
N LEU A 139 14.44 15.37 -15.34
CA LEU A 139 15.57 15.46 -16.25
C LEU A 139 15.65 16.87 -16.81
N ALA A 140 16.86 17.32 -17.16
CA ALA A 140 17.02 18.52 -17.96
C ALA A 140 16.35 18.32 -19.32
N ARG A 141 15.64 19.33 -19.81
CA ARG A 141 15.01 19.27 -21.12
C ARG A 141 16.07 19.45 -22.21
N ILE A 142 16.06 18.55 -23.18
CA ILE A 142 16.81 18.72 -24.43
C ILE A 142 15.87 19.43 -25.42
N ASP A 143 16.39 20.40 -26.17
CA ASP A 143 15.59 21.22 -27.08
C ASP A 143 14.74 20.35 -28.02
N HIS A 144 13.50 20.79 -28.25
CA HIS A 144 12.48 20.12 -29.07
C HIS A 144 12.01 18.73 -28.58
N GLU A 145 12.36 18.33 -27.36
CA GLU A 145 11.83 17.08 -26.80
C GLU A 145 10.32 17.21 -26.51
N VAL A 146 9.54 16.37 -27.20
CA VAL A 146 8.10 16.22 -27.03
C VAL A 146 7.81 14.79 -26.65
N ILE A 147 7.12 14.60 -25.52
CA ILE A 147 6.72 13.27 -25.06
C ILE A 147 5.60 12.77 -25.97
N LYS A 148 5.88 11.71 -26.72
CA LYS A 148 4.90 11.06 -27.59
C LYS A 148 4.02 10.12 -26.76
N PRO A 149 2.69 10.19 -26.88
CA PRO A 149 1.79 9.24 -26.21
C PRO A 149 2.17 7.79 -26.52
N TYR A 150 2.26 6.98 -25.47
CA TYR A 150 2.60 5.56 -25.52
C TYR A 150 3.97 5.24 -26.13
N SER A 151 4.87 6.22 -26.23
CA SER A 151 6.28 5.96 -26.53
C SER A 151 6.93 5.18 -25.40
N LEU A 152 8.03 4.51 -25.70
CA LEU A 152 8.77 3.78 -24.70
C LEU A 152 9.65 4.73 -23.87
N HIS A 153 9.47 4.73 -22.55
CA HIS A 153 10.47 5.29 -21.63
C HIS A 153 11.68 4.36 -21.60
N ALA A 154 12.81 4.88 -22.10
CA ALA A 154 14.07 4.15 -22.25
C ALA A 154 15.20 4.68 -21.36
N LEU A 155 14.97 5.80 -20.66
CA LEU A 155 15.98 6.50 -19.88
C LEU A 155 16.35 5.71 -18.61
N SER A 156 17.62 5.83 -18.19
CA SER A 156 18.08 5.23 -16.94
C SER A 156 17.49 5.97 -15.74
N PHE A 157 17.41 5.28 -14.60
CA PHE A 157 17.04 5.90 -13.31
C PHE A 157 18.21 6.61 -12.64
N SER A 158 19.43 6.39 -13.14
CA SER A 158 20.62 7.14 -12.75
C SER A 158 20.72 8.51 -13.43
N GLU A 159 19.87 8.76 -14.43
CA GLU A 159 19.83 10.05 -15.14
C GLU A 159 18.87 11.00 -14.43
N GLY A 160 19.31 12.23 -14.20
CA GLY A 160 18.51 13.26 -13.54
C GLY A 160 18.30 13.00 -12.05
N GLU A 161 17.30 13.69 -11.49
CA GLU A 161 16.92 13.57 -10.09
C GLU A 161 15.79 12.55 -9.96
N MET A 162 15.93 11.58 -9.07
CA MET A 162 14.93 10.54 -8.85
C MET A 162 14.64 10.36 -7.35
N VAL A 163 13.36 10.16 -7.02
CA VAL A 163 12.95 9.73 -5.68
C VAL A 163 11.89 8.64 -5.75
N HIS A 164 11.96 7.72 -4.80
CA HIS A 164 10.98 6.65 -4.62
C HIS A 164 10.09 6.93 -3.41
N HIS A 165 8.78 7.06 -3.62
CA HIS A 165 7.81 7.14 -2.53
C HIS A 165 7.06 5.82 -2.41
N PHE A 166 6.78 5.42 -1.18
CA PHE A 166 5.97 4.26 -0.86
C PHE A 166 4.65 4.71 -0.27
N LEU A 167 3.59 3.97 -0.54
CA LEU A 167 2.27 4.28 0.01
C LEU A 167 2.22 4.00 1.52
N ALA A 168 2.75 2.87 1.97
CA ALA A 168 2.65 2.48 3.37
C ALA A 168 3.43 3.43 4.29
N HIS A 169 2.85 3.73 5.46
CA HIS A 169 3.40 4.60 6.50
C HIS A 169 3.64 6.05 6.07
N THR A 170 2.90 6.53 5.06
CA THR A 170 2.84 7.96 4.75
C THR A 170 2.03 8.69 5.82
N THR A 171 2.37 9.96 6.08
CA THR A 171 1.67 10.82 7.05
C THR A 171 0.51 11.60 6.44
N PHE A 172 0.42 11.61 5.11
CA PHE A 172 -0.59 12.29 4.31
C PHE A 172 -0.93 11.47 3.06
N ASN A 173 -1.98 11.87 2.33
CA ASN A 173 -2.35 11.23 1.07
C ASN A 173 -1.29 11.51 -0.01
N LEU A 174 -0.46 10.51 -0.30
CA LEU A 174 0.61 10.60 -1.28
C LEU A 174 0.10 10.95 -2.68
N PHE A 175 -1.08 10.47 -3.09
CA PHE A 175 -1.65 10.81 -4.40
C PHE A 175 -1.97 12.31 -4.51
N GLU A 176 -2.49 12.93 -3.44
CA GLU A 176 -2.69 14.38 -3.38
C GLU A 176 -1.36 15.13 -3.43
N GLY A 177 -0.35 14.67 -2.69
CA GLY A 177 0.99 15.28 -2.73
C GLY A 177 1.63 15.20 -4.12
N MET A 178 1.48 14.08 -4.81
CA MET A 178 1.98 13.89 -6.17
C MET A 178 1.17 14.70 -7.20
N LEU A 179 -0.12 14.91 -6.97
CA LEU A 179 -0.89 15.85 -7.81
C LEU A 179 -0.43 17.29 -7.59
N ARG A 180 -0.09 17.69 -6.36
CA ARG A 180 0.51 19.01 -6.09
C ARG A 180 1.86 19.16 -6.80
N PHE A 181 2.72 18.14 -6.74
CA PHE A 181 3.96 18.11 -7.53
C PHE A 181 3.69 18.34 -9.01
N SER A 182 2.71 17.63 -9.57
CA SER A 182 2.33 17.75 -10.97
C SER A 182 1.97 19.19 -11.36
N LYS A 183 1.17 19.87 -10.54
CA LYS A 183 0.79 21.28 -10.75
C LYS A 183 1.99 22.21 -10.65
N SER A 184 2.77 22.09 -9.57
CA SER A 184 3.99 22.88 -9.36
C SER A 184 5.00 22.72 -10.50
N PHE A 185 5.13 21.51 -11.06
CA PHE A 185 6.01 21.25 -12.20
C PHE A 185 5.53 21.95 -13.47
N ILE A 186 4.23 21.87 -13.78
CA ILE A 186 3.62 22.53 -14.95
C ILE A 186 3.76 24.06 -14.83
N GLU A 187 3.58 24.60 -13.63
CA GLU A 187 3.69 26.03 -13.33
C GLU A 187 5.15 26.54 -13.30
N ASN A 188 6.14 25.67 -13.53
CA ASN A 188 7.57 25.99 -13.46
C ASN A 188 7.98 26.59 -12.10
N GLU A 189 7.42 26.08 -11.00
CA GLU A 189 7.85 26.48 -9.67
C GLU A 189 9.35 26.20 -9.46
N VAL A 190 10.05 27.13 -8.82
CA VAL A 190 11.50 27.06 -8.60
C VAL A 190 11.87 25.96 -7.59
N ASN A 191 11.10 25.81 -6.52
CA ASN A 191 11.41 24.91 -5.41
C ASN A 191 10.62 23.59 -5.52
N LEU A 192 11.15 22.65 -6.29
CA LEU A 192 10.61 21.28 -6.38
C LEU A 192 11.29 20.31 -5.41
N ASP A 193 12.39 20.69 -4.76
CA ASP A 193 13.20 19.84 -3.88
C ASP A 193 12.38 19.21 -2.75
N ARG A 194 11.35 19.93 -2.27
CA ARG A 194 10.41 19.43 -1.27
C ARG A 194 9.72 18.11 -1.66
N TYR A 195 9.58 17.84 -2.95
CA TYR A 195 9.01 16.60 -3.47
C TYR A 195 10.04 15.47 -3.58
N PHE A 196 11.33 15.77 -3.47
CA PHE A 196 12.43 14.79 -3.53
C PHE A 196 12.84 14.22 -2.16
N ILE A 197 12.02 14.46 -1.14
CA ILE A 197 12.14 13.82 0.17
C ILE A 197 11.31 12.52 0.15
N PRO A 198 11.94 11.32 0.26
CA PRO A 198 11.21 10.06 0.24
C PRO A 198 10.09 10.01 1.27
N GLN A 199 8.94 9.47 0.87
CA GLN A 199 7.77 9.34 1.74
C GLN A 199 7.38 7.87 1.91
N GLY A 200 6.91 7.51 3.11
CA GLY A 200 6.49 6.15 3.43
C GLY A 200 7.64 5.14 3.52
N ARG A 201 7.30 3.85 3.56
CA ARG A 201 8.24 2.72 3.69
C ARG A 201 7.83 1.53 2.82
N SER A 202 8.82 0.76 2.38
CA SER A 202 8.61 -0.49 1.65
C SER A 202 7.97 -1.58 2.51
N ASP A 203 8.39 -1.68 3.78
CA ASP A 203 7.84 -2.63 4.74
C ASP A 203 6.51 -2.12 5.30
N LYS A 204 5.43 -2.84 4.97
CA LYS A 204 4.06 -2.52 5.39
C LYS A 204 3.78 -2.87 6.85
N ARG A 205 4.63 -3.68 7.49
CA ARG A 205 4.41 -4.13 8.87
C ARG A 205 4.55 -2.96 9.85
N THR A 206 3.69 -2.94 10.86
CA THR A 206 3.83 -2.07 12.03
C THR A 206 4.99 -2.55 12.92
N GLU A 207 5.51 -1.69 13.80
CA GLU A 207 6.58 -2.08 14.74
C GLU A 207 6.16 -3.25 15.65
N GLU A 208 4.89 -3.32 16.04
CA GLU A 208 4.33 -4.45 16.77
C GLU A 208 4.39 -5.76 15.97
N LEU A 209 4.04 -5.71 14.68
CA LEU A 209 4.12 -6.88 13.80
C LEU A 209 5.58 -7.27 13.54
N LYS A 210 6.50 -6.30 13.47
CA LYS A 210 7.93 -6.57 13.38
C LYS A 210 8.44 -7.22 14.66
N LYS A 211 7.99 -6.77 15.83
CA LYS A 211 8.33 -7.36 17.13
C LYS A 211 7.82 -8.81 17.21
N LYS A 212 6.54 -9.05 16.90
CA LYS A 212 5.97 -10.41 16.82
C LYS A 212 6.68 -11.30 15.80
N ALA A 213 7.10 -10.75 14.66
CA ALA A 213 7.86 -11.51 13.68
C ALA A 213 9.28 -11.86 14.18
N ARG A 214 9.94 -10.94 14.90
CA ARG A 214 11.22 -11.21 15.56
C ARG A 214 11.07 -12.26 16.67
N GLU A 215 10.03 -12.15 17.49
CA GLU A 215 9.69 -13.11 18.55
C GLU A 215 9.39 -14.50 17.98
N ARG A 216 8.63 -14.58 16.88
CA ARG A 216 8.39 -15.86 16.16
C ARG A 216 9.65 -16.44 15.54
N LYS A 217 10.55 -15.58 15.04
CA LYS A 217 11.84 -16.02 14.48
C LYS A 217 12.79 -16.48 15.58
N SER A 218 12.75 -15.87 16.77
CA SER A 218 13.50 -16.35 17.93
C SER A 218 12.90 -17.60 18.57
N SER A 219 11.60 -17.85 18.40
CA SER A 219 10.93 -19.03 18.97
C SER A 219 10.90 -20.26 18.04
N ARG A 220 11.19 -20.10 16.74
CA ARG A 220 11.37 -21.23 15.81
C ARG A 220 12.82 -21.67 15.83
N SER A 221 13.11 -22.77 16.54
CA SER A 221 14.33 -23.51 16.30
C SER A 221 14.15 -24.25 14.97
N GLU A 222 14.80 -23.79 13.90
CA GLU A 222 14.74 -24.43 12.57
C GLU A 222 15.11 -25.92 12.63
N MET A 223 15.92 -26.31 13.63
CA MET A 223 16.29 -27.70 13.89
C MET A 223 15.16 -28.55 14.48
N LEU A 224 14.22 -27.96 15.23
CA LEU A 224 13.07 -28.71 15.77
C LEU A 224 12.07 -29.06 14.65
N ASP A 225 11.85 -28.15 13.69
CA ASP A 225 10.98 -28.43 12.53
C ASP A 225 11.56 -29.59 11.66
N ILE A 226 12.89 -29.71 11.55
CA ILE A 226 13.56 -30.83 10.88
C ILE A 226 13.44 -32.12 11.70
N TYR A 227 13.65 -32.04 13.01
CA TYR A 227 13.47 -33.18 13.91
C TYR A 227 12.03 -33.72 13.85
N ASP A 228 11.01 -32.86 13.93
CA ASP A 228 9.61 -33.27 13.86
C ASP A 228 9.24 -33.88 12.50
N ALA A 229 9.91 -33.46 11.41
CA ALA A 229 9.69 -34.02 10.08
C ALA A 229 10.40 -35.38 9.86
N CYS A 230 11.47 -35.65 10.61
CA CYS A 230 12.29 -36.85 10.45
C CYS A 230 12.15 -37.87 11.59
N SER A 231 11.53 -37.49 12.71
CA SER A 231 11.32 -38.38 13.85
C SER A 231 9.95 -39.07 13.75
N ASP A 232 9.91 -40.35 14.13
CA ASP A 232 8.67 -41.14 14.15
C ASP A 232 7.77 -40.82 15.37
N GLY A 233 8.08 -39.75 16.11
CA GLY A 233 7.31 -39.30 17.28
C GLY A 233 7.69 -39.95 18.62
N ASP A 234 8.64 -40.89 18.63
CA ASP A 234 9.07 -41.64 19.83
C ASP A 234 9.99 -40.84 20.79
N GLY A 235 10.30 -39.59 20.47
CA GLY A 235 11.14 -38.71 21.30
C GLY A 235 12.65 -38.99 21.26
N GLY A 236 13.08 -40.01 20.51
CA GLY A 236 14.48 -40.36 20.27
C GLY A 236 15.11 -39.63 19.07
N PRO A 237 16.45 -39.63 18.93
CA PRO A 237 17.14 -38.96 17.82
C PRO A 237 16.69 -39.46 16.44
N ALA A 238 16.46 -38.53 15.51
CA ALA A 238 16.11 -38.84 14.12
C ALA A 238 17.36 -38.93 13.23
N TYR A 239 17.42 -39.93 12.36
CA TYR A 239 18.55 -40.12 11.44
C TYR A 239 18.40 -39.25 10.19
N LEU A 240 19.46 -38.54 9.81
CA LEU A 240 19.45 -37.63 8.65
C LEU A 240 20.29 -38.14 7.47
N GLY A 241 21.10 -39.18 7.65
CA GLY A 241 22.02 -39.72 6.64
C GLY A 241 23.50 -39.53 6.98
N ASP A 242 24.38 -40.32 6.38
CA ASP A 242 25.86 -40.30 6.57
C ASP A 242 26.34 -40.27 8.04
N GLY A 243 25.69 -41.04 8.92
CA GLY A 243 26.05 -41.10 10.34
C GLY A 243 25.57 -39.91 11.18
N MET A 244 24.84 -38.95 10.59
CA MET A 244 24.32 -37.77 11.27
C MET A 244 22.93 -38.01 11.87
N TRP A 245 22.76 -37.56 13.11
CA TRP A 245 21.53 -37.65 13.89
C TRP A 245 21.13 -36.29 14.44
N ILE A 246 19.83 -36.03 14.55
CA ILE A 246 19.27 -34.83 15.16
C ILE A 246 18.44 -35.19 16.39
N SER A 247 18.68 -34.54 17.52
CA SER A 247 17.95 -34.76 18.76
C SER A 247 16.66 -33.93 18.85
N SER A 248 15.76 -34.34 19.74
CA SER A 248 14.52 -33.62 20.07
C SER A 248 14.73 -32.23 20.68
N ALA A 249 15.98 -31.88 21.03
CA ALA A 249 16.38 -30.54 21.43
C ALA A 249 16.93 -29.70 20.26
N GLY A 250 16.98 -30.25 19.04
CA GLY A 250 17.53 -29.61 17.85
C GLY A 250 19.07 -29.66 17.74
N GLY A 251 19.73 -30.53 18.51
CA GLY A 251 21.19 -30.73 18.44
C GLY A 251 21.58 -31.76 17.37
N LEU A 252 22.59 -31.46 16.55
CA LEU A 252 23.19 -32.37 15.57
C LEU A 252 24.33 -33.16 16.20
N HIS A 253 24.35 -34.47 15.97
CA HIS A 253 25.38 -35.39 16.43
C HIS A 253 25.86 -36.26 15.27
N ASP A 254 27.17 -36.29 15.06
CA ASP A 254 27.81 -37.26 14.18
C ASP A 254 28.15 -38.50 15.02
N LEU A 255 27.51 -39.62 14.71
CA LEU A 255 27.75 -40.93 15.33
C LEU A 255 28.37 -41.91 14.34
N GLY A 256 28.81 -41.44 13.16
CA GLY A 256 29.43 -42.23 12.11
C GLY A 256 30.95 -42.41 12.27
N ARG A 257 31.54 -41.95 13.38
CA ARG A 257 32.96 -42.10 13.73
C ARG A 257 33.17 -42.47 15.19
#